data_AF-A0A9W6L5P4-F1
#
_entry.id   AF-A0A9W6L5P4-F1
#
_cell.length_a   1.000
_cell.length_b   1.000
_cell.length_c   1.000
_cell.angle_alpha   90.00
_cell.angle_beta   90.00
_cell.angle_gamma   90.00
#
_symmetry.space_group_name_H-M   'P 1'
#
loop_
_entity.id
_entity.type
_entity.pdbx_description
1 polymer ?
#
loop_
_entity_poly.entity_id
_entity_poly.type
_entity_poly.pdbx_seq_one_letter_code
_entity_poly.pdbx_strand_id
1 'polypeptide(L)'
;MTGAGTSGSRAADDELARRVAELVAAHPAVVRLDGGIFGAVATYLPGHRLVGVRVDEHGGPVEVAVVLSLAAPIPEVVAQLRARVAAVAGGRPVDVTVSDVVAGPDPQGGPVAPVEIGP
;
A
#
# COMPACT_ATOMS: atom_id res chain seq x y z
N MET A 1 -7.19 -37.83 4.89
CA MET A 1 -6.81 -37.42 3.52
C MET A 1 -7.84 -36.39 3.07
N THR A 2 -7.58 -35.10 2.92
CA THR A 2 -6.42 -34.41 2.32
C THR A 2 -6.44 -32.94 2.78
N GLY A 3 -5.39 -32.48 3.47
CA GLY A 3 -5.23 -31.09 3.95
C GLY A 3 -3.92 -30.45 3.50
N ALA A 4 -3.39 -30.86 2.35
CA ALA A 4 -2.06 -30.45 1.88
C ALA A 4 -2.05 -29.24 0.93
N GLY A 5 -3.21 -28.76 0.46
CA GLY A 5 -3.29 -27.69 -0.55
C GLY A 5 -3.22 -26.26 -0.01
N THR A 6 -3.69 -26.01 1.22
CA THR A 6 -3.82 -24.66 1.78
C THR A 6 -2.50 -24.07 2.25
N SER A 7 -1.59 -24.90 2.80
CA SER A 7 -0.29 -24.42 3.29
C SER A 7 0.62 -23.91 2.17
N GLY A 8 0.53 -24.50 0.97
CA GLY A 8 1.31 -24.05 -0.19
C GLY A 8 0.81 -22.72 -0.76
N SER A 9 -0.51 -22.53 -0.82
CA SER A 9 -1.11 -21.27 -1.25
C SER A 9 -0.73 -20.13 -0.31
N ARG A 10 -0.83 -20.35 1.00
CA ARG A 10 -0.50 -19.33 2.01
C ARG A 10 0.97 -18.89 1.93
N ALA A 11 1.90 -19.84 1.77
CA ALA A 11 3.31 -19.51 1.61
C ALA A 11 3.58 -18.69 0.33
N ALA A 12 2.86 -18.98 -0.76
CA ALA A 12 2.94 -18.20 -2.01
C ALA A 12 2.33 -16.79 -1.85
N ASP A 13 1.25 -16.66 -1.10
CA ASP A 13 0.61 -15.37 -0.81
C ASP A 13 1.46 -14.51 0.13
N ASP A 14 2.11 -15.12 1.12
CA ASP A 14 3.09 -14.48 2.01
C ASP A 14 4.30 -13.96 1.22
N GLU A 15 4.80 -14.76 0.26
CA GLU A 15 5.87 -14.35 -0.64
C GLU A 15 5.44 -13.20 -1.55
N LEU A 16 4.23 -13.29 -2.12
CA LEU A 16 3.69 -12.20 -2.92
C LEU A 16 3.56 -10.92 -2.08
N ALA A 17 3.03 -11.01 -0.86
CA ALA A 17 2.87 -9.86 0.02
C ALA A 17 4.21 -9.15 0.30
N ARG A 18 5.27 -9.93 0.58
CA ARG A 18 6.64 -9.40 0.75
C ARG A 18 7.15 -8.72 -0.51
N ARG A 19 7.02 -9.38 -1.66
CA ARG A 19 7.47 -8.83 -2.95
C ARG A 19 6.74 -7.54 -3.32
N VAL A 20 5.43 -7.47 -3.08
CA VAL A 20 4.62 -6.26 -3.30
C VAL A 20 5.06 -5.14 -2.36
N ALA A 21 5.28 -5.44 -1.08
CA ALA A 21 5.73 -4.45 -0.11
C ALA A 21 7.08 -3.83 -0.49
N GLU A 22 8.06 -4.66 -0.84
CA GLU A 22 9.39 -4.22 -1.28
C GLU A 22 9.30 -3.36 -2.54
N LEU A 23 8.53 -3.80 -3.53
CA LEU A 23 8.36 -3.09 -4.80
C LEU A 23 7.70 -1.71 -4.62
N VAL A 24 6.69 -1.63 -3.74
CA VAL A 24 5.98 -0.37 -3.47
C VAL A 24 6.85 0.57 -2.64
N ALA A 25 7.52 0.07 -1.61
CA ALA A 25 8.42 0.86 -0.77
C ALA A 25 9.63 1.41 -1.54
N ALA A 26 10.06 0.75 -2.62
CA ALA A 26 11.13 1.24 -3.48
C ALA A 26 10.71 2.39 -4.41
N HIS A 27 9.42 2.76 -4.47
CA HIS A 27 8.96 3.85 -5.32
C HIS A 27 9.30 5.22 -4.70
N PRO A 28 9.96 6.16 -5.41
CA PRO A 28 10.41 7.42 -4.82
C PRO A 28 9.32 8.29 -4.19
N ALA A 29 8.09 8.21 -4.73
CA ALA A 29 6.94 8.95 -4.20
C ALA A 29 6.28 8.28 -2.98
N VAL A 30 6.68 7.07 -2.58
CA VAL A 30 6.12 6.37 -1.42
C VAL A 30 6.96 6.71 -0.20
N VAL A 31 6.34 7.33 0.80
CA VAL A 31 7.00 7.68 2.07
C VAL A 31 7.04 6.46 2.98
N ARG A 32 5.92 5.72 3.06
CA ARG A 32 5.81 4.47 3.81
C ARG A 32 4.59 3.67 3.37
N LEU A 33 4.60 2.38 3.68
CA LEU A 33 3.40 1.56 3.73
C LEU A 33 2.59 1.89 5.00
N ASP A 34 1.27 1.83 4.91
CA ASP A 34 0.35 2.15 6.01
C ASP A 34 -0.70 1.07 6.17
N GLY A 35 -1.17 0.82 7.40
CA GLY A 35 -2.19 -0.20 7.64
C GLY A 35 -3.60 0.20 7.21
N GLY A 36 -3.79 1.42 6.72
CA GLY A 36 -5.09 2.04 6.55
C GLY A 36 -5.71 2.45 7.89
N ILE A 37 -6.88 3.11 7.83
CA ILE A 37 -7.53 3.74 8.99
C ILE A 37 -7.80 2.78 10.18
N PHE A 38 -7.99 1.48 9.93
CA PHE A 38 -8.19 0.46 10.96
C PHE A 38 -7.00 -0.49 11.14
N GLY A 39 -5.87 -0.24 10.47
CA GLY A 39 -4.77 -1.20 10.41
C GLY A 39 -5.14 -2.51 9.70
N ALA A 40 -6.22 -2.54 8.92
CA ALA A 40 -6.73 -3.75 8.29
C ALA A 40 -5.89 -4.22 7.09
N VAL A 41 -5.10 -3.33 6.48
CA VAL A 41 -4.23 -3.69 5.35
C VAL A 41 -2.91 -4.22 5.92
N ALA A 42 -2.89 -5.52 6.22
CA ALA A 42 -1.70 -6.20 6.70
C ALA A 42 -1.75 -7.70 6.37
N THR A 43 -0.59 -8.27 6.10
CA THR A 43 -0.38 -9.72 5.98
C THR A 43 0.32 -10.23 7.22
N TYR A 44 -0.22 -11.28 7.84
CA TYR A 44 0.38 -11.94 9.00
C TYR A 44 1.32 -13.05 8.54
N LEU A 45 2.61 -12.76 8.58
CA LEU A 45 3.67 -13.68 8.23
C LEU A 45 4.09 -14.52 9.47
N PRO A 46 4.79 -15.65 9.28
CA PRO A 46 5.40 -16.36 10.39
C PRO A 46 6.33 -15.44 11.21
N GLY A 47 5.97 -15.18 12.46
CA GLY A 47 6.77 -14.44 13.43
C GLY A 47 6.67 -12.91 13.35
N HIS A 48 6.02 -12.33 12.35
CA HIS A 48 5.85 -10.88 12.26
C HIS A 48 4.67 -10.46 11.37
N ARG A 49 4.21 -9.23 11.56
CA ARG A 49 3.13 -8.63 10.77
C ARG A 49 3.73 -7.69 9.74
N LEU A 50 3.41 -7.92 8.47
CA LEU A 50 3.72 -7.02 7.36
C LEU A 50 2.58 -6.02 7.20
N VAL A 51 2.88 -4.73 7.30
CA VAL A 51 1.88 -3.65 7.23
C VAL A 51 1.80 -3.08 5.82
N GLY A 52 0.60 -2.73 5.40
CA GLY A 52 0.27 -2.01 4.16
C GLY A 52 0.19 -2.84 2.90
N VAL A 53 0.25 -4.17 3.01
CA VAL A 53 -0.16 -5.09 1.95
C VAL A 53 -1.06 -6.16 2.55
N ARG A 54 -2.15 -6.50 1.85
CA ARG A 54 -3.01 -7.63 2.15
C ARG A 54 -3.25 -8.41 0.86
N VAL A 55 -3.02 -9.72 0.92
CA VAL A 55 -3.29 -10.65 -0.18
C VAL A 55 -4.43 -11.56 0.25
N ASP A 56 -5.52 -11.54 -0.49
CA ASP A 56 -6.67 -12.40 -0.21
C ASP A 56 -6.35 -13.86 -0.54
N GLU A 57 -6.52 -14.75 0.45
CA GLU A 57 -6.21 -16.18 0.38
C GLU A 57 -7.13 -16.97 -0.58
N HIS A 58 -8.22 -16.35 -1.06
CA HIS A 58 -9.17 -16.95 -2.01
C HIS A 58 -9.00 -16.41 -3.44
N GLY A 59 -7.85 -15.83 -3.74
CA GLY A 59 -7.57 -15.25 -5.06
C GLY A 59 -8.25 -13.91 -5.30
N GLY A 60 -8.74 -13.27 -4.23
CA GLY A 60 -9.26 -11.91 -4.26
C GLY A 60 -8.17 -10.85 -4.49
N PRO A 61 -8.50 -9.56 -4.26
CA PRO A 61 -7.61 -8.45 -4.58
C PRO A 61 -6.34 -8.45 -3.74
N VAL A 62 -5.27 -7.94 -4.33
CA VAL A 62 -4.07 -7.48 -3.61
C VAL A 62 -4.32 -6.02 -3.23
N GLU A 63 -4.50 -5.80 -1.93
CA GLU A 63 -4.71 -4.46 -1.38
C GLU A 63 -3.39 -3.88 -0.90
N VAL A 64 -3.15 -2.62 -1.24
CA VAL A 64 -1.96 -1.87 -0.87
C VAL A 64 -2.38 -0.54 -0.28
N ALA A 65 -1.87 -0.20 0.90
CA ALA A 65 -2.10 1.10 1.53
C ALA A 65 -0.76 1.85 1.74
N VAL A 66 -0.73 3.09 1.27
CA VAL A 66 0.49 3.91 1.19
C VAL A 66 0.27 5.32 1.68
N VAL A 67 1.34 5.91 2.22
CA VAL A 67 1.49 7.35 2.35
C VAL A 67 2.38 7.85 1.23
N LEU A 68 1.92 8.85 0.47
CA LEU A 68 2.65 9.40 -0.67
C LEU A 68 3.23 10.78 -0.37
N SER A 69 4.35 11.11 -1.00
CA SER A 69 4.83 12.49 -1.07
C SER A 69 4.06 13.26 -2.16
N LEU A 70 3.74 14.54 -1.93
CA LEU A 70 3.13 15.40 -2.95
C LEU A 70 4.11 15.95 -3.99
N ALA A 71 5.23 15.26 -4.25
CA ALA A 71 6.21 15.66 -5.25
C ALA A 71 5.74 15.42 -6.70
N ALA A 72 4.71 14.59 -6.90
CA ALA A 72 4.13 14.26 -8.20
C ALA A 72 2.60 14.08 -8.10
N PRO A 73 1.85 14.17 -9.22
CA PRO A 73 0.40 13.97 -9.21
C PRO A 73 0.01 12.59 -8.69
N ILE A 74 -0.85 12.56 -7.67
CA ILE A 74 -1.30 11.32 -7.02
C ILE A 74 -1.88 10.31 -8.03
N PRO A 75 -2.76 10.69 -8.99
CA PRO A 75 -3.32 9.72 -9.93
C PRO A 75 -2.25 9.03 -10.79
N GLU A 76 -1.19 9.75 -11.18
CA GLU A 76 -0.09 9.20 -11.96
C GLU A 76 0.75 8.23 -11.13
N VAL A 77 1.07 8.61 -9.89
CA VAL A 77 1.81 7.74 -8.96
C VAL A 77 1.02 6.46 -8.68
N VAL A 78 -0.28 6.58 -8.41
CA VAL A 78 -1.17 5.43 -8.19
C VAL A 78 -1.23 4.52 -9.41
N ALA A 79 -1.33 5.09 -10.62
CA ALA A 79 -1.31 4.31 -11.86
C ALA A 79 0.02 3.53 -12.03
N GLN A 80 1.15 4.18 -11.73
CA GLN A 80 2.47 3.53 -11.78
C GLN A 80 2.59 2.40 -10.75
N LEU A 81 2.19 2.64 -9.50
CA LEU A 81 2.19 1.62 -8.44
C LEU A 81 1.30 0.44 -8.85
N ARG A 82 0.08 0.71 -9.31
CA ARG A 82 -0.86 -0.32 -9.75
C ARG A 82 -0.29 -1.16 -10.90
N ALA A 83 0.33 -0.54 -11.90
CA ALA A 83 0.94 -1.25 -13.02
C ALA A 83 2.10 -2.16 -12.56
N ARG A 84 2.97 -1.66 -11.68
CA ARG A 84 4.11 -2.44 -11.15
C ARG A 84 3.66 -3.62 -10.29
N VAL A 85 2.65 -3.41 -9.43
CA VAL A 85 2.09 -4.47 -8.58
C VAL A 85 1.35 -5.51 -9.43
N ALA A 86 0.57 -5.08 -10.42
CA ALA A 86 -0.14 -5.98 -11.33
C ALA A 86 0.80 -6.93 -12.07
N ALA A 87 2.02 -6.48 -12.41
CA ALA A 87 3.04 -7.31 -13.06
C ALA A 87 3.52 -8.49 -12.19
N VAL A 88 3.38 -8.42 -10.86
CA VAL A 88 3.75 -9.49 -9.93
C VAL A 88 2.54 -10.18 -9.29
N ALA A 89 1.35 -9.60 -9.37
CA ALA A 89 0.13 -10.08 -8.71
C ALA A 89 -0.49 -11.35 -9.33
N GLY A 90 0.06 -11.86 -10.44
CA GLY A 90 -0.40 -13.10 -11.07
C GLY A 90 -1.82 -13.05 -11.62
N GLY A 91 -2.26 -11.88 -12.09
CA GLY A 91 -3.61 -11.66 -12.63
C GLY A 91 -4.67 -11.26 -11.58
N ARG A 92 -4.30 -11.19 -10.30
CA ARG A 92 -5.20 -10.69 -9.26
C ARG A 92 -5.48 -9.19 -9.41
N PRO A 93 -6.71 -8.73 -9.11
CA PRO A 93 -7.02 -7.31 -9.02
C PRO A 93 -6.09 -6.61 -8.02
N VAL A 94 -5.74 -5.36 -8.29
CA VAL A 94 -4.89 -4.55 -7.42
C VAL A 94 -5.61 -3.28 -7.05
N ASP A 95 -5.78 -3.09 -5.74
CA ASP A 95 -6.43 -1.93 -5.14
C ASP A 95 -5.40 -1.15 -4.31
N VAL A 96 -5.14 0.08 -4.74
CA VAL A 96 -4.18 0.97 -4.08
C VAL A 96 -4.95 2.07 -3.37
N THR A 97 -4.79 2.13 -2.05
CA THR A 97 -5.34 3.17 -1.20
C THR A 97 -4.23 4.13 -0.80
N VAL A 98 -4.43 5.43 -1.08
CA VAL A 98 -3.59 6.49 -0.53
C VAL A 98 -4.19 6.91 0.80
N SER A 99 -3.58 6.47 1.90
CA SER A 99 -4.11 6.69 3.25
C SER A 99 -3.80 8.08 3.77
N ASP A 100 -2.68 8.66 3.35
CA ASP A 100 -2.28 10.01 3.71
C ASP A 100 -1.28 10.56 2.69
N VAL A 101 -1.00 11.86 2.76
CA VAL A 101 0.00 12.53 1.93
C VAL A 101 0.89 13.44 2.76
N VAL A 102 2.19 13.40 2.46
CA VAL A 102 3.16 14.31 3.06
C VAL A 102 3.51 15.37 2.03
N ALA A 103 3.11 16.61 2.31
CA ALA A 103 3.68 17.76 1.62
C ALA A 103 5.16 17.87 2.02
N GLY A 104 6.04 18.08 1.04
CA GLY A 104 7.37 18.59 1.35
C GLY A 104 7.27 19.94 2.09
N PRO A 105 8.35 20.43 2.72
CA PRO A 105 8.34 21.77 3.30
C PRO A 105 7.86 22.76 2.23
N ASP A 106 6.83 23.55 2.56
CA ASP A 106 6.35 24.59 1.66
C ASP A 106 7.51 25.56 1.38
N PRO A 107 8.02 25.68 0.14
CA PRO A 107 9.05 26.65 -0.18
C PRO A 107 8.56 28.10 0.03
N GLN A 108 7.25 28.30 0.17
CA GLN A 108 6.60 29.59 0.44
C GLN A 108 6.02 29.70 1.86
N GLY A 109 6.42 28.81 2.80
CA GLY A 109 5.90 28.72 4.15
C GLY A 109 6.11 29.95 5.02
N GLY A 110 5.44 31.05 4.68
CA GLY A 110 5.04 32.10 5.59
C GLY A 110 3.90 31.58 6.46
N PRO A 111 3.66 32.22 7.61
CA PRO A 111 2.64 31.78 8.56
C PRO A 111 1.29 31.62 7.85
N VAL A 112 0.73 30.40 7.89
CA VAL A 112 -0.66 30.18 7.50
C VAL A 112 -1.52 30.96 8.48
N ALA A 113 -2.07 32.09 8.02
CA ALA A 113 -3.02 32.85 8.81
C ALA A 113 -4.19 31.91 9.19
N PRO A 114 -4.67 31.92 10.44
CA PRO A 114 -5.83 31.13 10.81
C PRO A 114 -6.97 31.45 9.86
N VAL A 115 -7.58 30.42 9.26
CA VAL A 115 -8.83 30.57 8.52
C VAL A 115 -9.89 30.97 9.54
N GLU A 116 -10.27 32.24 9.57
CA GLU A 116 -11.49 32.69 10.25
C GLU A 116 -12.69 32.12 9.48
N ILE A 117 -13.32 31.08 10.04
CA ILE A 117 -14.65 30.66 9.64
C ILE A 117 -15.62 31.66 10.31
N GLY A 118 -16.15 32.60 9.52
CA GLY A 118 -17.14 33.56 9.97
C GLY A 118 -18.46 32.89 10.43
N PRO A 119 -19.30 33.63 11.17
CA PRO A 119 -20.50 33.10 11.84
C PRO A 119 -21.61 32.64 10.89
#